data_AF-A0A1M3MGI5-F1
#
_entry.id   AF-A0A1M3MGI5-F1
#
_cell.length_a   1.000
_cell.length_b   1.000
_cell.length_c   1.000
_cell.angle_alpha   90.00
_cell.angle_beta   90.00
_cell.angle_gamma   90.00
#
_symmetry.space_group_name_H-M   'P 1'
#
loop_
_entity.id
_entity.type
_entity.pdbx_description
1 polymer ?
#
loop_
_entity_poly.entity_id
_entity_poly.type
_entity_poly.pdbx_seq_one_letter_code
_entity_poly.pdbx_strand_id
1 'polypeptide(L)'
;MQIRSVLLKIVGVLSLLVVAFLPSQQSFAAQSSAVPAWLAAHIGYGDGQIAPVVLQRARALYFQKVGEGAVRNPCYFAMDATRPGDMGGGRLGRRFYVICEAEHAFRAIPAGHGAGRDLKGVVNFSNGRQCARNFGNAMDSELTTGGAYVTAETKTSYKGYYRVSAGRDAAFMRSFVQFDGEGEAANARRRAIGGHPAVVLRGMCRMRSPGNPYAKDGYVVLGKLVDYSAGRSNGCTSWSPSDARQLIPMIQNNPTTLYIYPESRDIAAVDRAVAAGQSLAGGPYWDASCLKQIGAPKFWRTGTLEPVIAQYRRDHPAPHWKPLPICEGQ
;
A
#
# COMPACT_ATOMS: atom_id res chain seq x y z
N MET A 1 -0.53 78.75 -48.31
CA MET A 1 -1.94 78.96 -48.66
C MET A 1 -2.81 78.47 -47.52
N GLN A 2 -3.53 79.38 -46.86
CA GLN A 2 -4.62 79.09 -45.94
C GLN A 2 -5.86 78.58 -46.69
N ILE A 3 -6.79 77.92 -45.97
CA ILE A 3 -8.28 77.96 -46.01
C ILE A 3 -8.77 76.62 -45.38
N ARG A 4 -9.22 76.61 -44.11
CA ARG A 4 -10.64 76.69 -43.61
C ARG A 4 -11.57 75.67 -44.32
N SER A 5 -12.53 74.97 -43.72
CA SER A 5 -13.05 74.67 -42.38
C SER A 5 -14.28 73.75 -42.60
N VAL A 6 -14.86 73.17 -41.54
CA VAL A 6 -16.27 72.72 -41.40
C VAL A 6 -16.61 71.22 -41.51
N LEU A 7 -16.80 70.65 -40.30
CA LEU A 7 -17.87 69.74 -39.81
C LEU A 7 -18.51 68.68 -40.74
N LEU A 8 -18.52 67.42 -40.29
CA LEU A 8 -19.73 66.78 -39.76
C LEU A 8 -19.44 65.48 -38.98
N LYS A 9 -20.21 65.28 -37.92
CA LYS A 9 -20.21 64.17 -36.96
C LYS A 9 -20.66 62.85 -37.62
N ILE A 10 -19.97 61.73 -37.38
CA ILE A 10 -20.61 60.42 -37.18
C ILE A 10 -19.86 59.67 -36.07
N VAL A 11 -20.55 59.57 -34.93
CA VAL A 11 -20.26 58.63 -33.84
C VAL A 11 -20.53 57.23 -34.37
N GLY A 12 -19.53 56.35 -34.34
CA GLY A 12 -19.64 54.95 -34.71
C GLY A 12 -18.69 54.13 -33.85
N VAL A 13 -19.15 53.81 -32.65
CA VAL A 13 -18.49 52.95 -31.66
C VAL A 13 -18.29 51.56 -32.24
N LEU A 14 -17.05 51.07 -32.30
CA LEU A 14 -16.77 49.64 -32.35
C LEU A 14 -15.42 49.32 -31.68
N SER A 15 -15.41 49.43 -30.35
CA SER A 15 -14.35 48.85 -29.52
C SER A 15 -14.56 47.33 -29.48
N LEU A 16 -13.72 46.59 -30.21
CA LEU A 16 -13.60 45.14 -30.09
C LEU A 16 -13.03 44.77 -28.71
N LEU A 17 -13.91 44.48 -27.77
CA LEU A 17 -13.60 43.81 -26.51
C LEU A 17 -13.32 42.33 -26.80
N VAL A 18 -12.03 41.98 -26.89
CA VAL A 18 -11.58 40.58 -26.81
C VAL A 18 -11.69 40.14 -25.35
N VAL A 19 -12.82 39.52 -24.99
CA VAL A 19 -12.99 38.83 -23.72
C VAL A 19 -12.18 37.53 -23.80
N ALA A 20 -11.01 37.53 -23.18
CA ALA A 20 -10.25 36.31 -22.93
C ALA A 20 -11.11 35.40 -22.03
N PHE A 21 -11.62 34.30 -22.58
CA PHE A 21 -12.17 33.19 -21.82
C PHE A 21 -11.03 32.54 -21.03
N LEU A 22 -10.79 33.04 -19.81
CA LEU A 22 -10.09 32.28 -18.79
C LEU A 22 -11.00 31.09 -18.44
N PRO A 23 -10.55 29.83 -18.58
CA PRO A 23 -11.30 28.72 -18.03
C PRO A 23 -11.35 28.94 -16.52
N SER A 24 -12.55 29.20 -16.01
CA SER A 24 -12.82 29.16 -14.60
C SER A 24 -12.32 27.81 -14.10
N GLN A 25 -11.33 27.84 -13.21
CA GLN A 25 -10.99 26.68 -12.40
C GLN A 25 -12.25 26.35 -11.61
N GLN A 26 -13.09 25.48 -12.16
CA GLN A 26 -14.14 24.83 -11.39
C GLN A 26 -13.39 24.09 -10.29
N SER A 27 -13.44 24.65 -9.09
CA SER A 27 -13.17 23.91 -7.88
C SER A 27 -13.99 22.64 -8.00
N PHE A 28 -13.31 21.50 -8.18
CA PHE A 28 -13.92 20.20 -7.98
C PHE A 28 -14.33 20.15 -6.51
N ALA A 29 -15.50 20.69 -6.21
CA ALA A 29 -16.26 20.28 -5.05
C ALA A 29 -16.60 18.82 -5.33
N ALA A 30 -15.68 17.92 -4.98
CA ALA A 30 -15.99 16.52 -4.84
C ALA A 30 -17.27 16.49 -4.00
N GLN A 31 -18.36 15.99 -4.57
CA GLN A 31 -19.57 15.69 -3.83
C GLN A 31 -19.18 14.67 -2.77
N SER A 32 -18.71 15.17 -1.63
CA SER A 32 -18.53 14.39 -0.42
C SER A 32 -19.94 14.12 0.07
N SER A 33 -20.58 13.10 -0.51
CA SER A 33 -21.76 12.51 0.09
C SER A 33 -21.44 12.29 1.56
N ALA A 34 -22.29 12.83 2.44
CA ALA A 34 -22.12 12.69 3.87
C ALA A 34 -21.87 11.21 4.21
N VAL A 35 -20.99 10.95 5.18
CA VAL A 35 -20.67 9.58 5.56
C VAL A 35 -21.96 8.89 6.05
N PRO A 36 -22.34 7.73 5.49
CA PRO A 36 -23.57 7.05 5.85
C PRO A 36 -23.65 6.79 7.35
N ALA A 37 -24.83 6.97 7.94
CA ALA A 37 -25.03 6.86 9.38
C ALA A 37 -24.60 5.49 9.94
N TRP A 38 -24.83 4.40 9.20
CA TRP A 38 -24.43 3.05 9.60
C TRP A 38 -22.90 2.92 9.76
N LEU A 39 -22.13 3.69 8.99
CA LEU A 39 -20.66 3.64 9.01
C LEU A 39 -20.08 4.38 10.22
N ALA A 40 -20.85 5.25 10.87
CA ALA A 40 -20.40 6.06 12.00
C ALA A 40 -19.86 5.21 13.17
N ALA A 41 -20.46 4.05 13.44
CA ALA A 41 -20.01 3.13 14.50
C ALA A 41 -18.60 2.55 14.27
N HIS A 42 -18.14 2.56 13.02
CA HIS A 42 -16.83 2.03 12.63
C HIS A 42 -15.74 3.10 12.57
N ILE A 43 -16.10 4.38 12.72
CA ILE A 43 -15.16 5.49 12.63
C ILE A 43 -14.56 5.77 14.01
N GLY A 44 -13.24 5.82 14.08
CA GLY A 44 -12.53 6.10 15.32
C GLY A 44 -11.09 5.60 15.32
N TYR A 45 -10.48 5.68 16.50
CA TYR A 45 -9.06 5.37 16.70
C TYR A 45 -8.82 4.03 17.40
N GLY A 46 -9.88 3.31 17.78
CA GLY A 46 -9.78 1.98 18.38
C GLY A 46 -9.39 0.87 17.40
N ASP A 47 -9.04 -0.31 17.93
CA ASP A 47 -8.75 -1.48 17.11
C ASP A 47 -9.97 -1.90 16.27
N GLY A 48 -9.77 -2.06 14.96
CA GLY A 48 -10.83 -2.36 14.01
C GLY A 48 -11.69 -1.16 13.61
N GLN A 49 -11.47 0.03 14.18
CA GLN A 49 -12.08 1.27 13.69
C GLN A 49 -11.18 1.93 12.64
N ILE A 50 -11.79 2.65 11.69
CA ILE A 50 -11.10 3.42 10.66
C ILE A 50 -10.99 4.89 11.09
N ALA A 51 -9.78 5.46 10.99
CA ALA A 51 -9.60 6.88 11.29
C ALA A 51 -10.36 7.75 10.27
N PRO A 52 -10.96 8.89 10.69
CA PRO A 52 -11.74 9.74 9.80
C PRO A 52 -11.00 10.13 8.51
N VAL A 53 -9.72 10.53 8.61
CA VAL A 53 -8.90 10.92 7.45
C VAL A 53 -8.65 9.74 6.50
N VAL A 54 -8.49 8.53 7.02
CA VAL A 54 -8.26 7.32 6.22
C VAL A 54 -9.54 6.97 5.47
N LEU A 55 -10.70 7.00 6.14
CA LEU A 55 -11.98 6.75 5.50
C LEU A 55 -12.28 7.79 4.42
N GLN A 56 -12.09 9.08 4.73
CA GLN A 56 -12.35 10.17 3.81
C GLN A 56 -11.55 10.00 2.50
N ARG A 57 -10.24 9.75 2.60
CA ARG A 57 -9.38 9.59 1.42
C ARG A 57 -9.66 8.30 0.65
N ALA A 58 -9.99 7.21 1.34
CA ALA A 58 -10.41 5.98 0.70
C ALA A 58 -11.73 6.14 -0.08
N ARG A 59 -12.73 6.78 0.53
CA ARG A 59 -14.01 7.11 -0.13
C ARG A 59 -13.81 8.02 -1.34
N ALA A 60 -13.03 9.09 -1.17
CA ALA A 60 -12.76 10.03 -2.25
C ALA A 60 -12.09 9.32 -3.44
N LEU A 61 -11.07 8.49 -3.19
CA LEU A 61 -10.43 7.70 -4.23
C LEU A 61 -11.43 6.75 -4.91
N TYR A 62 -12.25 6.03 -4.14
CA TYR A 62 -13.23 5.10 -4.71
C TYR A 62 -14.22 5.80 -5.64
N PHE A 63 -14.89 6.85 -5.17
CA PHE A 63 -15.88 7.57 -5.98
C PHE A 63 -15.25 8.26 -7.19
N GLN A 64 -14.02 8.76 -7.06
CA GLN A 64 -13.26 9.25 -8.20
C GLN A 64 -13.06 8.15 -9.25
N LYS A 65 -12.57 6.97 -8.84
CA LYS A 65 -12.28 5.85 -9.78
C LYS A 65 -13.53 5.21 -10.36
N VAL A 66 -14.65 5.23 -9.64
CA VAL A 66 -15.97 4.86 -10.17
C VAL A 66 -16.40 5.85 -11.24
N GLY A 67 -16.28 7.16 -10.98
CA GLY A 67 -16.62 8.21 -11.95
C GLY A 67 -15.75 8.18 -13.22
N GLU A 68 -14.48 7.79 -13.08
CA GLU A 68 -13.56 7.55 -14.20
C GLU A 68 -13.85 6.23 -14.96
N GLY A 69 -14.72 5.36 -14.42
CA GLY A 69 -14.98 4.03 -14.97
C GLY A 69 -13.83 3.03 -14.76
N ALA A 70 -12.83 3.38 -13.96
CA ALA A 70 -11.64 2.56 -13.68
C ALA A 70 -11.94 1.36 -12.76
N VAL A 71 -12.97 1.46 -11.92
CA VAL A 71 -13.44 0.37 -11.05
C VAL A 71 -14.96 0.27 -11.07
N ARG A 72 -15.49 -0.94 -10.85
CA ARG A 72 -16.93 -1.22 -10.73
C ARG A 72 -17.27 -2.10 -9.52
N ASN A 73 -16.26 -2.52 -8.77
CA ASN A 73 -16.44 -3.32 -7.57
C ASN A 73 -17.23 -2.52 -6.53
N PRO A 74 -18.30 -3.06 -5.91
CA PRO A 74 -19.10 -2.31 -4.93
C PRO A 74 -18.36 -2.03 -3.62
N CYS A 75 -17.29 -2.76 -3.36
CA CYS A 75 -16.44 -2.60 -2.18
C CYS A 75 -15.18 -1.84 -2.53
N TYR A 76 -14.66 -1.02 -1.62
CA TYR A 76 -13.33 -0.41 -1.68
C TYR A 76 -12.54 -0.65 -0.40
N PHE A 77 -11.22 -0.55 -0.50
CA PHE A 77 -10.30 -0.90 0.58
C PHE A 77 -9.53 0.30 1.11
N ALA A 78 -9.14 0.19 2.38
CA ALA A 78 -8.21 1.10 3.01
C ALA A 78 -7.21 0.34 3.89
N MET A 79 -6.02 0.89 4.10
CA MET A 79 -5.06 0.40 5.07
C MET A 79 -4.46 1.57 5.84
N ASP A 80 -4.33 1.41 7.15
CA ASP A 80 -3.68 2.38 8.03
C ASP A 80 -2.38 1.80 8.58
N ALA A 81 -1.26 2.11 7.93
CA ALA A 81 0.06 1.63 8.32
C ALA A 81 0.64 2.40 9.53
N THR A 82 -0.03 3.43 10.04
CA THR A 82 0.39 4.13 11.27
C THR A 82 0.00 3.40 12.54
N ARG A 83 -0.99 2.50 12.44
CA ARG A 83 -1.50 1.68 13.55
C ARG A 83 -0.63 0.47 13.85
N PRO A 84 -0.65 -0.03 15.10
CA PRO A 84 0.05 -1.25 15.47
C PRO A 84 -0.45 -2.46 14.67
N GLY A 85 0.48 -3.24 14.11
CA GLY A 85 0.19 -4.52 13.43
C GLY A 85 0.22 -5.73 14.35
N ASP A 86 0.99 -5.63 15.42
CA ASP A 86 1.11 -6.62 16.49
C ASP A 86 0.76 -5.92 17.80
N MET A 87 -0.31 -6.39 18.46
CA MET A 87 -0.81 -5.82 19.72
C MET A 87 -0.19 -6.51 20.95
N GLY A 88 0.76 -7.45 20.75
CA GLY A 88 1.28 -8.31 21.80
C GLY A 88 0.35 -9.49 22.11
N GLY A 89 0.89 -10.49 22.83
CA GLY A 89 0.11 -11.65 23.29
C GLY A 89 -0.50 -12.50 22.17
N GLY A 90 0.08 -12.46 20.96
CA GLY A 90 -0.44 -13.18 19.78
C GLY A 90 -1.62 -12.51 19.09
N ARG A 91 -2.06 -11.33 19.55
CA ARG A 91 -3.18 -10.58 18.96
C ARG A 91 -2.68 -9.60 17.89
N LEU A 92 -3.34 -9.60 16.74
CA LEU A 92 -2.96 -8.74 15.61
C LEU A 92 -3.88 -7.53 15.51
N GLY A 93 -3.29 -6.38 15.18
CA GLY A 93 -4.05 -5.13 15.02
C GLY A 93 -4.81 -5.10 13.71
N ARG A 94 -6.11 -4.77 13.78
CA ARG A 94 -7.00 -4.68 12.62
C ARG A 94 -6.88 -3.28 12.00
N ARG A 95 -6.13 -3.20 10.91
CA ARG A 95 -5.75 -1.95 10.24
C ARG A 95 -5.89 -1.97 8.73
N PHE A 96 -6.53 -3.01 8.17
CA PHE A 96 -6.97 -3.07 6.79
C PHE A 96 -8.48 -3.20 6.79
N TYR A 97 -9.14 -2.42 5.96
CA TYR A 97 -10.57 -2.20 5.98
C TYR A 97 -11.15 -2.54 4.61
N VAL A 98 -12.24 -3.31 4.62
CA VAL A 98 -13.08 -3.59 3.47
C VAL A 98 -14.41 -2.93 3.72
N ILE A 99 -14.82 -2.06 2.79
CA ILE A 99 -16.02 -1.24 2.95
C ILE A 99 -16.86 -1.39 1.69
N CYS A 100 -18.08 -1.89 1.85
CA CYS A 100 -19.05 -2.04 0.76
C CYS A 100 -20.30 -1.26 1.15
N GLU A 101 -20.44 -0.05 0.62
CA GLU A 101 -21.43 0.90 1.12
C GLU A 101 -22.86 0.56 0.76
N ALA A 102 -23.09 -0.01 -0.43
CA ALA A 102 -24.42 -0.41 -0.86
C ALA A 102 -24.96 -1.58 -0.02
N GLU A 103 -24.06 -2.42 0.50
CA GLU A 103 -24.36 -3.60 1.30
C GLU A 103 -24.35 -3.33 2.81
N HIS A 104 -24.07 -2.10 3.24
CA HIS A 104 -23.85 -1.73 4.65
C HIS A 104 -22.83 -2.65 5.36
N ALA A 105 -21.78 -3.03 4.63
CA ALA A 105 -20.78 -3.97 5.12
C ALA A 105 -19.46 -3.27 5.43
N PHE A 106 -18.96 -3.48 6.65
CA PHE A 106 -17.64 -3.05 7.08
C PHE A 106 -16.91 -4.21 7.74
N ARG A 107 -15.68 -4.48 7.26
CA ARG A 107 -14.81 -5.49 7.85
C ARG A 107 -13.43 -4.91 8.08
N ALA A 108 -12.94 -5.01 9.32
CA ALA A 108 -11.56 -4.72 9.66
C ALA A 108 -10.78 -6.01 9.92
N ILE A 109 -9.63 -6.16 9.28
CA ILE A 109 -8.77 -7.34 9.36
C ILE A 109 -7.32 -6.97 9.69
N PRO A 110 -6.52 -7.93 10.20
CA PRO A 110 -5.08 -7.76 10.32
C PRO A 110 -4.40 -7.58 8.96
N ALA A 111 -3.36 -6.75 8.93
CA ALA A 111 -2.49 -6.63 7.78
C ALA A 111 -1.05 -6.32 8.18
N GLY A 112 -0.08 -6.90 7.48
CA GLY A 112 1.34 -6.53 7.57
C GLY A 112 1.70 -5.28 6.76
N HIS A 113 2.91 -4.77 6.97
CA HIS A 113 3.48 -3.64 6.23
C HIS A 113 4.93 -3.92 5.80
N GLY A 114 5.53 -2.99 5.06
CA GLY A 114 6.88 -3.06 4.52
C GLY A 114 7.96 -3.12 5.60
N ALA A 115 8.83 -4.13 5.51
CA ALA A 115 9.87 -4.41 6.49
C ALA A 115 10.98 -3.38 6.51
N GLY A 116 11.24 -2.68 5.39
CA GLY A 116 12.46 -1.91 5.21
C GLY A 116 13.71 -2.80 5.23
N ARG A 117 14.89 -2.18 5.24
CA ARG A 117 16.17 -2.89 5.28
C ARG A 117 17.14 -2.25 6.27
N ASP A 118 18.07 -3.07 6.72
CA ASP A 118 19.23 -2.64 7.49
C ASP A 118 20.48 -2.81 6.63
N LEU A 119 20.96 -1.70 6.05
CA LEU A 119 22.19 -1.66 5.28
C LEU A 119 23.35 -1.46 6.26
N LYS A 120 23.96 -2.58 6.68
CA LYS A 120 24.97 -2.60 7.74
C LYS A 120 26.09 -1.59 7.48
N GLY A 121 26.37 -0.74 8.45
CA GLY A 121 27.41 0.30 8.36
C GLY A 121 27.03 1.54 7.55
N VAL A 122 25.84 1.58 6.92
CA VAL A 122 25.41 2.71 6.08
C VAL A 122 24.15 3.37 6.65
N VAL A 123 23.03 2.64 6.71
CA VAL A 123 21.76 3.17 7.20
C VAL A 123 20.80 2.05 7.56
N ASN A 124 20.09 2.21 8.68
CA ASN A 124 19.02 1.31 9.08
C ASN A 124 17.66 2.01 8.89
N PHE A 125 16.87 1.52 7.95
CA PHE A 125 15.48 1.93 7.71
C PHE A 125 14.52 0.76 7.85
N SER A 126 14.88 -0.25 8.65
CA SER A 126 13.97 -1.34 8.97
C SER A 126 12.83 -0.87 9.88
N ASN A 127 11.68 -1.54 9.78
CA ASN A 127 10.49 -1.34 10.59
C ASN A 127 10.30 -2.52 11.54
N GLY A 128 9.74 -2.29 12.74
CA GLY A 128 9.32 -3.37 13.63
C GLY A 128 8.07 -4.09 13.12
N ARG A 129 7.63 -5.16 13.80
CA ARG A 129 6.34 -5.82 13.50
C ARG A 129 5.15 -4.98 14.00
N GLN A 130 5.31 -4.39 15.18
CA GLN A 130 4.30 -3.58 15.84
C GLN A 130 4.06 -2.27 15.07
N CYS A 131 5.04 -1.36 15.06
CA CYS A 131 4.89 -0.03 14.46
C CYS A 131 5.89 0.22 13.32
N ALA A 132 5.40 0.87 12.28
CA ALA A 132 6.21 1.32 11.16
C ALA A 132 6.75 2.73 11.42
N ARG A 133 8.06 2.91 11.28
CA ARG A 133 8.73 4.21 11.36
C ARG A 133 9.04 4.76 9.96
N ASN A 134 9.53 3.89 9.10
CA ASN A 134 10.07 4.20 7.80
C ASN A 134 9.05 3.88 6.72
N PHE A 135 8.88 4.81 5.81
CA PHE A 135 8.05 4.70 4.61
C PHE A 135 8.87 5.21 3.44
N GLY A 136 8.49 4.87 2.22
CA GLY A 136 9.24 5.38 1.07
C GLY A 136 8.86 4.73 -0.23
N ASN A 137 9.21 5.38 -1.32
CA ASN A 137 8.95 4.92 -2.68
C ASN A 137 10.20 4.42 -3.41
N ALA A 138 11.37 4.40 -2.76
CA ALA A 138 12.60 3.91 -3.36
C ALA A 138 12.49 2.44 -3.80
N MET A 139 12.98 2.14 -5.00
CA MET A 139 13.24 0.79 -5.48
C MET A 139 14.05 0.01 -4.43
N ASP A 140 13.73 -1.28 -4.29
CA ASP A 140 14.48 -2.19 -3.42
C ASP A 140 14.51 -1.84 -1.93
N SER A 141 13.75 -0.85 -1.49
CA SER A 141 13.69 -0.45 -0.08
C SER A 141 12.85 -1.38 0.79
N GLU A 142 11.92 -2.14 0.20
CA GLU A 142 10.93 -2.95 0.95
C GLU A 142 10.04 -2.14 1.92
N LEU A 143 10.00 -0.82 1.74
CA LEU A 143 9.18 0.10 2.53
C LEU A 143 7.76 0.19 1.96
N THR A 144 6.78 0.36 2.84
CA THR A 144 5.43 0.76 2.43
C THR A 144 5.47 2.19 1.91
N THR A 145 4.74 2.43 0.83
CA THR A 145 4.40 3.78 0.35
C THR A 145 2.92 3.99 0.59
N GLY A 146 2.52 5.10 1.19
CA GLY A 146 1.10 5.46 1.22
C GLY A 146 0.68 6.12 -0.07
N GLY A 147 -0.63 6.21 -0.27
CA GLY A 147 -1.24 6.83 -1.43
C GLY A 147 -2.38 6.01 -2.01
N ALA A 148 -2.76 6.38 -3.22
CA ALA A 148 -3.83 5.78 -3.98
C ALA A 148 -3.33 4.58 -4.80
N TYR A 149 -4.11 3.51 -4.77
CA TYR A 149 -3.89 2.30 -5.57
C TYR A 149 -5.19 1.79 -6.17
N VAL A 150 -5.07 1.06 -7.28
CA VAL A 150 -6.09 0.17 -7.84
C VAL A 150 -5.54 -1.26 -7.80
N THR A 151 -6.33 -2.21 -7.31
CA THR A 151 -5.99 -3.64 -7.38
C THR A 151 -6.06 -4.11 -8.82
N ALA A 152 -5.13 -4.94 -9.25
CA ALA A 152 -5.04 -5.42 -10.61
C ALA A 152 -4.91 -6.94 -10.67
N GLU A 153 -4.16 -7.49 -11.63
CA GLU A 153 -4.13 -8.93 -11.82
C GLU A 153 -3.63 -9.69 -10.59
N THR A 154 -4.23 -10.86 -10.37
CA THR A 154 -3.78 -11.81 -9.35
C THR A 154 -2.95 -12.89 -10.02
N LYS A 155 -1.68 -13.00 -9.60
CA LYS A 155 -0.75 -14.02 -10.08
C LYS A 155 -0.61 -15.12 -9.03
N THR A 156 -1.05 -16.33 -9.37
CA THR A 156 -0.86 -17.51 -8.52
C THR A 156 0.37 -18.27 -9.00
N SER A 157 1.29 -18.56 -8.08
CA SER A 157 2.53 -19.25 -8.40
C SER A 157 2.83 -20.36 -7.40
N TYR A 158 3.36 -21.47 -7.91
CA TYR A 158 3.90 -22.55 -7.10
C TYR A 158 5.11 -22.07 -6.29
N LYS A 159 5.18 -22.48 -5.02
CA LYS A 159 6.26 -22.09 -4.08
C LYS A 159 7.02 -23.28 -3.49
N GLY A 160 6.54 -24.50 -3.69
CA GLY A 160 7.07 -25.71 -3.07
C GLY A 160 5.95 -26.62 -2.59
N TYR A 161 6.33 -27.64 -1.84
CA TYR A 161 5.44 -28.53 -1.11
C TYR A 161 5.57 -28.31 0.39
N TYR A 162 4.53 -28.69 1.12
CA TYR A 162 4.55 -28.79 2.57
C TYR A 162 3.77 -30.01 3.02
N ARG A 163 4.20 -30.59 4.15
CA ARG A 163 3.55 -31.76 4.75
C ARG A 163 2.20 -31.35 5.34
N VAL A 164 1.13 -32.03 4.94
CA VAL A 164 -0.22 -31.85 5.52
C VAL A 164 -0.59 -32.96 6.51
N SER A 165 -0.08 -34.17 6.29
CA SER A 165 -0.21 -35.32 7.19
C SER A 165 0.93 -36.30 6.91
N ALA A 166 1.11 -37.33 7.73
CA ALA A 166 2.10 -38.39 7.46
C ALA A 166 1.96 -38.92 6.03
N GLY A 167 3.07 -38.96 5.28
CA GLY A 167 3.13 -39.43 3.89
C GLY A 167 2.41 -38.57 2.85
N ARG A 168 1.81 -37.43 3.22
CA ARG A 168 1.04 -36.58 2.30
C ARG A 168 1.55 -35.15 2.29
N ASP A 169 1.97 -34.72 1.12
CA ASP A 169 2.38 -33.35 0.86
C ASP A 169 1.35 -32.63 -0.02
N ALA A 170 1.20 -31.33 0.17
CA ALA A 170 0.37 -30.46 -0.66
C ALA A 170 1.23 -29.41 -1.36
N ALA A 171 0.88 -29.10 -2.61
CA ALA A 171 1.51 -28.01 -3.35
C ALA A 171 1.12 -26.67 -2.72
N PHE A 172 2.10 -25.86 -2.36
CA PHE A 172 1.87 -24.51 -1.89
C PHE A 172 1.74 -23.56 -3.09
N MET A 173 0.49 -23.28 -3.46
CA MET A 173 0.14 -22.26 -4.43
C MET A 173 -0.12 -20.94 -3.71
N ARG A 174 0.62 -19.89 -4.07
CA ARG A 174 0.48 -18.57 -3.43
C ARG A 174 0.09 -17.53 -4.47
N SER A 175 -1.06 -16.92 -4.22
CA SER A 175 -1.55 -15.78 -4.99
C SER A 175 -0.89 -14.48 -4.54
N PHE A 176 -0.63 -13.61 -5.51
CA PHE A 176 -0.12 -12.26 -5.34
C PHE A 176 -0.99 -11.31 -6.15
N VAL A 177 -1.69 -10.41 -5.47
CA VAL A 177 -2.53 -9.38 -6.09
C VAL A 177 -1.66 -8.18 -6.35
N GLN A 178 -1.53 -7.78 -7.61
CA GLN A 178 -0.73 -6.62 -7.97
C GLN A 178 -1.50 -5.33 -7.71
N PHE A 179 -0.78 -4.27 -7.36
CA PHE A 179 -1.35 -2.93 -7.25
C PHE A 179 -0.75 -2.01 -8.30
N ASP A 180 -1.62 -1.23 -8.95
CA ASP A 180 -1.26 -0.04 -9.72
C ASP A 180 -1.38 1.16 -8.80
N GLY A 181 -0.30 1.93 -8.62
CA GLY A 181 -0.28 3.08 -7.73
C GLY A 181 -0.29 4.41 -8.47
N GLU A 182 -0.62 5.49 -7.76
CA GLU A 182 -0.63 6.86 -8.28
C GLU A 182 0.23 7.80 -7.42
N GLY A 183 0.67 8.92 -8.00
CA GLY A 183 1.53 9.88 -7.30
C GLY A 183 2.84 9.26 -6.82
N GLU A 184 3.15 9.38 -5.53
CA GLU A 184 4.36 8.78 -4.95
C GLU A 184 4.37 7.25 -5.00
N ALA A 185 3.19 6.62 -5.14
CA ALA A 185 3.02 5.19 -5.28
C ALA A 185 3.11 4.70 -6.75
N ALA A 186 3.32 5.59 -7.74
CA ALA A 186 3.27 5.26 -9.16
C ALA A 186 4.21 4.13 -9.60
N ASN A 187 5.29 3.87 -8.85
CA ASN A 187 6.22 2.79 -9.13
C ASN A 187 5.86 1.45 -8.46
N ALA A 188 4.65 1.30 -7.93
CA ALA A 188 4.16 0.08 -7.25
C ALA A 188 4.42 -1.19 -8.05
N ARG A 189 4.10 -1.20 -9.34
CA ARG A 189 4.33 -2.33 -10.24
C ARG A 189 5.78 -2.73 -10.33
N ARG A 190 6.67 -1.76 -10.57
CA ARG A 190 8.12 -1.98 -10.69
C ARG A 190 8.71 -2.50 -9.38
N ARG A 191 8.18 -2.03 -8.25
CA ARG A 191 8.58 -2.46 -6.91
C ARG A 191 7.93 -3.77 -6.46
N ALA A 192 7.09 -4.39 -7.29
CA ALA A 192 6.29 -5.55 -6.94
C ALA A 192 5.51 -5.34 -5.63
N ILE A 193 4.92 -4.16 -5.47
CA ILE A 193 4.00 -3.85 -4.37
C ILE A 193 2.64 -4.45 -4.70
N GLY A 194 2.05 -5.11 -3.71
CA GLY A 194 0.82 -5.86 -3.87
C GLY A 194 0.31 -6.42 -2.55
N GLY A 195 -0.66 -7.32 -2.67
CA GLY A 195 -1.29 -8.01 -1.57
C GLY A 195 -1.12 -9.53 -1.67
N HIS A 196 -0.93 -10.22 -0.54
CA HIS A 196 -0.79 -11.68 -0.57
C HIS A 196 -1.14 -12.36 0.78
N PRO A 197 -1.41 -13.68 0.78
CA PRO A 197 -1.45 -14.46 2.01
C PRO A 197 -0.11 -14.40 2.75
N ALA A 198 -0.15 -14.18 4.07
CA ALA A 198 1.01 -14.11 4.95
C ALA A 198 1.50 -15.52 5.33
N VAL A 199 1.82 -16.33 4.32
CA VAL A 199 2.38 -17.67 4.46
C VAL A 199 3.62 -17.83 3.59
N VAL A 200 4.62 -18.52 4.14
CA VAL A 200 5.91 -18.76 3.48
C VAL A 200 6.44 -20.15 3.85
N LEU A 201 7.24 -20.76 2.99
CA LEU A 201 7.99 -21.96 3.34
C LEU A 201 9.29 -21.60 4.06
N ARG A 202 9.56 -22.29 5.16
CA ARG A 202 10.80 -22.20 5.94
C ARG A 202 11.45 -23.57 6.05
N GLY A 203 12.76 -23.59 6.32
CA GLY A 203 13.53 -24.84 6.43
C GLY A 203 13.42 -25.68 5.15
N MET A 204 13.64 -25.05 4.01
CA MET A 204 13.43 -25.68 2.71
C MET A 204 14.55 -26.65 2.37
N CYS A 205 14.20 -27.76 1.74
CA CYS A 205 15.10 -28.77 1.19
C CYS A 205 14.61 -29.23 -0.19
N ARG A 206 15.46 -29.93 -0.92
CA ARG A 206 15.16 -30.56 -2.22
C ARG A 206 14.70 -31.99 -1.98
N MET A 207 13.47 -32.29 -2.40
CA MET A 207 12.89 -33.62 -2.37
C MET A 207 12.90 -34.25 -3.76
N ARG A 208 13.43 -35.48 -3.88
CA ARG A 208 13.39 -36.22 -5.14
C ARG A 208 11.93 -36.50 -5.51
N SER A 209 11.49 -36.06 -6.68
CA SER A 209 10.13 -36.26 -7.16
C SER A 209 10.11 -36.35 -8.69
N PRO A 210 10.61 -37.46 -9.27
CA PRO A 210 10.64 -37.64 -10.72
C PRO A 210 9.21 -37.68 -11.27
N GLY A 211 8.98 -37.01 -12.40
CA GLY A 211 7.65 -36.94 -13.03
C GLY A 211 6.69 -35.91 -12.41
N ASN A 212 7.08 -35.21 -11.34
CA ASN A 212 6.28 -34.10 -10.82
C ASN A 212 6.35 -32.88 -11.77
N PRO A 213 5.24 -32.24 -12.12
CA PRO A 213 5.22 -31.11 -13.07
C PRO A 213 5.97 -29.86 -12.56
N TYR A 214 6.20 -29.75 -11.26
CA TYR A 214 6.97 -28.67 -10.65
C TYR A 214 8.43 -29.06 -10.36
N ALA A 215 8.86 -30.28 -10.69
CA ALA A 215 10.22 -30.70 -10.45
C ALA A 215 11.20 -29.99 -11.41
N LYS A 216 12.27 -29.46 -10.84
CA LYS A 216 13.44 -28.99 -11.58
C LYS A 216 14.60 -29.94 -11.31
N ASP A 217 15.21 -30.45 -12.37
CA ASP A 217 16.28 -31.45 -12.31
C ASP A 217 15.88 -32.72 -11.51
N GLY A 218 14.58 -33.07 -11.52
CA GLY A 218 14.02 -34.21 -10.77
C GLY A 218 13.72 -33.94 -9.29
N TYR A 219 13.83 -32.68 -8.83
CA TYR A 219 13.56 -32.30 -7.43
C TYR A 219 12.49 -31.21 -7.31
N VAL A 220 11.70 -31.30 -6.25
CA VAL A 220 10.79 -30.23 -5.80
C VAL A 220 11.32 -29.61 -4.52
N VAL A 221 10.92 -28.37 -4.23
CA VAL A 221 11.18 -27.75 -2.93
C VAL A 221 10.17 -28.29 -1.93
N LEU A 222 10.62 -28.81 -0.79
CA LEU A 222 9.80 -29.16 0.36
C LEU A 222 10.17 -28.24 1.52
N GLY A 223 9.20 -27.80 2.31
CA GLY A 223 9.48 -27.03 3.52
C GLY A 223 8.33 -27.04 4.51
N LYS A 224 8.52 -26.35 5.63
CA LYS A 224 7.48 -26.11 6.64
C LYS A 224 6.71 -24.84 6.27
N LEU A 225 5.39 -24.94 6.17
CA LEU A 225 4.53 -23.78 5.99
C LEU A 225 4.47 -22.98 7.30
N VAL A 226 4.81 -21.69 7.24
CA VAL A 226 4.82 -20.77 8.38
C VAL A 226 3.90 -19.60 8.08
N ASP A 227 2.95 -19.38 8.99
CA ASP A 227 2.10 -18.20 9.02
C ASP A 227 2.86 -17.04 9.67
N TYR A 228 2.89 -15.90 8.99
CA TYR A 228 3.49 -14.66 9.47
C TYR A 228 2.50 -13.49 9.37
N SER A 229 1.20 -13.72 9.56
CA SER A 229 0.14 -12.70 9.56
C SER A 229 0.46 -11.50 10.47
N ALA A 230 1.23 -11.76 11.51
CA ALA A 230 1.71 -10.80 12.48
C ALA A 230 2.99 -10.04 12.06
N GLY A 231 3.47 -10.27 10.85
CA GLY A 231 4.83 -10.00 10.40
C GLY A 231 4.96 -8.85 9.41
N ARG A 232 6.15 -8.76 8.82
CA ARG A 232 6.54 -7.75 7.83
C ARG A 232 6.65 -8.41 6.46
N SER A 233 6.42 -7.64 5.40
CA SER A 233 6.61 -8.08 4.01
C SER A 233 7.56 -7.15 3.26
N ASN A 234 7.88 -7.47 2.01
CA ASN A 234 8.77 -6.68 1.16
C ASN A 234 8.00 -5.52 0.51
N GLY A 235 7.47 -4.60 1.33
CA GLY A 235 6.64 -3.46 0.90
C GLY A 235 5.16 -3.77 0.65
N CYS A 236 4.77 -5.04 0.64
CA CYS A 236 3.41 -5.50 0.35
C CYS A 236 2.47 -5.48 1.56
N THR A 237 1.17 -5.45 1.30
CA THR A 237 0.15 -5.77 2.30
C THR A 237 0.04 -7.29 2.44
N SER A 238 0.05 -7.81 3.67
CA SER A 238 -0.06 -9.26 3.89
C SER A 238 -1.22 -9.58 4.80
N TRP A 239 -2.08 -10.51 4.38
CA TRP A 239 -3.30 -10.88 5.11
C TRP A 239 -3.19 -12.28 5.69
N SER A 240 -3.99 -12.58 6.71
CA SER A 240 -4.09 -13.96 7.20
C SER A 240 -4.54 -14.92 6.09
N PRO A 241 -4.19 -16.22 6.14
CA PRO A 241 -4.67 -17.18 5.15
C PRO A 241 -6.19 -17.22 5.05
N SER A 242 -6.90 -17.08 6.17
CA SER A 242 -8.37 -17.01 6.20
C SER A 242 -8.93 -15.76 5.56
N ASP A 243 -8.30 -14.60 5.78
CA ASP A 243 -8.73 -13.34 5.17
C ASP A 243 -8.41 -13.31 3.67
N ALA A 244 -7.23 -13.78 3.28
CA ALA A 244 -6.83 -13.83 1.88
C ALA A 244 -7.75 -14.74 1.04
N ARG A 245 -8.25 -15.85 1.63
CA ARG A 245 -9.25 -16.72 0.98
C ARG A 245 -10.57 -16.02 0.69
N GLN A 246 -10.90 -14.96 1.42
CA GLN A 246 -12.12 -14.18 1.22
C GLN A 246 -11.84 -12.97 0.32
N LEU A 247 -10.77 -12.24 0.57
CA LEU A 247 -10.40 -11.02 -0.16
C LEU A 247 -10.04 -11.25 -1.62
N ILE A 248 -9.23 -12.27 -1.91
CA ILE A 248 -8.70 -12.44 -3.27
C ILE A 248 -9.84 -12.72 -4.26
N PRO A 249 -10.79 -13.62 -3.98
CA PRO A 249 -11.96 -13.79 -4.85
C PRO A 249 -12.79 -12.51 -5.05
N MET A 250 -12.86 -11.62 -4.05
CA MET A 250 -13.64 -10.37 -4.18
C MET A 250 -13.08 -9.42 -5.23
N ILE A 251 -11.77 -9.46 -5.48
CA ILE A 251 -11.07 -8.54 -6.41
C ILE A 251 -10.53 -9.24 -7.65
N GLN A 252 -10.55 -10.57 -7.68
CA GLN A 252 -10.14 -11.34 -8.83
C GLN A 252 -11.07 -11.03 -10.01
N ASN A 253 -10.51 -10.47 -11.08
CA ASN A 253 -11.24 -10.00 -12.26
C ASN A 253 -12.30 -8.91 -11.95
N ASN A 254 -12.27 -8.31 -10.76
CA ASN A 254 -13.17 -7.25 -10.34
C ASN A 254 -12.39 -6.20 -9.53
N PRO A 255 -11.54 -5.41 -10.20
CA PRO A 255 -10.62 -4.50 -9.53
C PRO A 255 -11.36 -3.44 -8.69
N THR A 256 -10.75 -3.08 -7.55
CA THR A 256 -11.21 -2.00 -6.68
C THR A 256 -10.06 -1.10 -6.26
N THR A 257 -10.37 0.02 -5.61
CA THR A 257 -9.40 0.93 -5.04
C THR A 257 -8.89 0.46 -3.68
N LEU A 258 -7.62 0.71 -3.41
CA LEU A 258 -7.00 0.59 -2.09
C LEU A 258 -6.32 1.92 -1.76
N TYR A 259 -6.71 2.57 -0.66
CA TYR A 259 -5.97 3.71 -0.12
C TYR A 259 -5.09 3.29 1.06
N ILE A 260 -3.78 3.53 0.98
CA ILE A 260 -2.84 3.23 2.07
C ILE A 260 -2.41 4.54 2.75
N TYR A 261 -2.67 4.68 4.04
CA TYR A 261 -2.21 5.78 4.87
C TYR A 261 -0.92 5.37 5.62
N PRO A 262 0.08 6.27 5.81
CA PRO A 262 0.13 7.70 5.48
C PRO A 262 0.87 8.03 4.17
N GLU A 263 0.54 9.17 3.55
CA GLU A 263 1.32 9.76 2.45
C GLU A 263 2.54 10.54 2.97
N SER A 264 3.52 10.88 2.12
CA SER A 264 4.71 11.63 2.58
C SER A 264 4.40 12.96 3.23
N ARG A 265 3.33 13.64 2.79
CA ARG A 265 2.86 14.90 3.39
C ARG A 265 2.41 14.74 4.83
N ASP A 266 1.75 13.64 5.16
CA ASP A 266 1.28 13.35 6.52
C ASP A 266 2.49 13.03 7.40
N ILE A 267 3.42 12.22 6.88
CA ILE A 267 4.69 11.91 7.55
C ILE A 267 5.47 13.18 7.85
N ALA A 268 5.64 14.07 6.87
CA ALA A 268 6.34 15.34 7.04
C ALA A 268 5.64 16.27 8.03
N ALA A 269 4.29 16.27 8.05
CA ALA A 269 3.54 17.06 9.01
C ALA A 269 3.72 16.55 10.44
N VAL A 270 3.68 15.23 10.66
CA VAL A 270 3.93 14.61 11.97
C VAL A 270 5.38 14.82 12.42
N ASP A 271 6.36 14.60 11.54
CA ASP A 271 7.78 14.81 11.83
C ASP A 271 8.05 16.26 12.29
N ARG A 272 7.50 17.25 11.59
CA ARG A 272 7.59 18.66 12.01
C ARG A 272 6.92 18.94 13.35
N ALA A 273 5.73 18.39 13.59
CA ALA A 273 5.01 18.59 14.84
C ALA A 273 5.78 17.99 16.02
N VAL A 274 6.36 16.79 15.86
CA VAL A 274 7.21 16.15 16.86
C VAL A 274 8.47 16.99 17.12
N ALA A 275 9.14 17.46 16.07
CA ALA A 275 10.33 18.31 16.21
C ALA A 275 10.04 19.63 16.93
N ALA A 276 8.84 20.19 16.76
CA ALA A 276 8.39 21.41 17.42
C ALA A 276 7.78 21.18 18.83
N GLY A 277 7.74 19.92 19.32
CA GLY A 277 7.09 19.58 20.60
C GLY A 277 5.58 19.86 20.62
N GLN A 278 4.95 19.92 19.45
CA GLN A 278 3.54 20.25 19.30
C GLN A 278 2.65 19.03 19.51
N SER A 279 1.47 19.28 20.08
CA SER A 279 0.41 18.28 20.15
C SER A 279 -0.12 17.98 18.75
N LEU A 280 -0.45 16.71 18.48
CA LEU A 280 -1.17 16.29 17.28
C LEU A 280 -2.69 16.46 17.41
N ALA A 281 -3.19 17.02 18.51
CA ALA A 281 -4.61 17.25 18.72
C ALA A 281 -5.18 18.18 17.63
N GLY A 282 -6.09 17.65 16.81
CA GLY A 282 -6.67 18.38 15.66
C GLY A 282 -5.73 18.58 14.47
N GLY A 283 -4.55 17.92 14.47
CA GLY A 283 -3.51 18.01 13.44
C GLY A 283 -3.37 16.73 12.59
N PRO A 284 -2.17 16.46 12.02
CA PRO A 284 -1.92 15.25 11.24
C PRO A 284 -2.04 14.00 12.12
N TYR A 285 -2.58 12.92 11.55
CA TYR A 285 -2.96 11.74 12.30
C TYR A 285 -1.83 10.70 12.36
N TRP A 286 -1.58 10.17 13.56
CA TRP A 286 -0.77 8.97 13.81
C TRP A 286 -1.28 8.27 15.07
N ASP A 287 -1.22 6.94 15.11
CA ASP A 287 -1.53 6.20 16.35
C ASP A 287 -0.57 6.60 17.48
N ALA A 288 -1.10 7.03 18.62
CA ALA A 288 -0.29 7.58 19.70
C ALA A 288 0.68 6.55 20.31
N SER A 289 0.29 5.28 20.38
CA SER A 289 1.16 4.22 20.91
C SER A 289 2.33 3.97 19.96
N CYS A 290 2.06 3.95 18.66
CA CYS A 290 3.10 3.79 17.65
C CYS A 290 4.01 5.00 17.57
N LEU A 291 3.47 6.22 17.61
CA LEU A 291 4.28 7.42 17.57
C LEU A 291 5.23 7.50 18.76
N LYS A 292 4.73 7.20 19.96
CA LYS A 292 5.58 7.11 21.17
C LYS A 292 6.71 6.09 21.01
N GLN A 293 6.44 4.94 20.39
CA GLN A 293 7.44 3.90 20.17
C GLN A 293 8.50 4.28 19.14
N ILE A 294 8.11 4.91 18.03
CA ILE A 294 9.03 5.22 16.92
C ILE A 294 9.72 6.59 17.07
N GLY A 295 9.22 7.44 17.96
CA GLY A 295 9.65 8.82 18.14
C GLY A 295 9.11 9.74 17.03
N ALA A 296 9.67 9.61 15.83
CA ALA A 296 9.26 10.36 14.65
C ALA A 296 9.28 9.48 13.39
N PRO A 297 8.25 9.59 12.53
CA PRO A 297 8.21 8.85 11.28
C PRO A 297 9.15 9.46 10.23
N LYS A 298 9.51 8.68 9.21
CA LYS A 298 10.40 9.12 8.14
C LYS A 298 9.96 8.63 6.78
N PHE A 299 9.93 9.53 5.81
CA PHE A 299 9.72 9.19 4.40
C PHE A 299 11.05 9.22 3.63
N TRP A 300 11.39 8.10 3.00
CA TRP A 300 12.58 7.92 2.18
C TRP A 300 12.20 8.07 0.70
N ARG A 301 12.53 9.24 0.14
CA ARG A 301 12.32 9.52 -1.29
C ARG A 301 13.26 8.69 -2.15
N THR A 302 12.77 8.28 -3.32
CA THR A 302 13.55 7.62 -4.39
C THR A 302 14.91 8.29 -4.61
N GLY A 303 14.94 9.61 -4.85
CA GLY A 303 16.17 10.34 -5.15
C GLY A 303 17.21 10.35 -4.02
N THR A 304 16.81 10.03 -2.79
CA THR A 304 17.72 9.99 -1.63
C THR A 304 18.15 8.56 -1.31
N LEU A 305 17.23 7.60 -1.31
CA LEU A 305 17.52 6.26 -0.82
C LEU A 305 18.00 5.29 -1.90
N GLU A 306 17.55 5.42 -3.15
CA GLU A 306 17.99 4.51 -4.22
C GLU A 306 19.50 4.57 -4.49
N PRO A 307 20.15 5.75 -4.55
CA PRO A 307 21.60 5.81 -4.71
C PRO A 307 22.35 5.11 -3.59
N VAL A 308 21.86 5.22 -2.35
CA VAL A 308 22.45 4.56 -1.17
C VAL A 308 22.32 3.04 -1.27
N ILE A 309 21.14 2.53 -1.64
CA ILE A 309 20.91 1.09 -1.85
C ILE A 309 21.80 0.56 -2.99
N ALA A 310 21.89 1.31 -4.09
CA ALA A 310 22.68 0.93 -5.25
C ALA A 310 24.18 0.86 -4.92
N GLN A 311 24.70 1.85 -4.19
CA GLN A 311 26.09 1.84 -3.74
C GLN A 311 26.34 0.66 -2.79
N TYR A 312 25.48 0.46 -1.79
CA TYR A 312 25.61 -0.65 -0.86
C TYR A 312 25.70 -2.01 -1.57
N ARG A 313 24.89 -2.24 -2.61
CA ARG A 313 24.92 -3.47 -3.41
C ARG A 313 26.20 -3.66 -4.21
N ARG A 314 26.82 -2.58 -4.69
CA ARG A 314 28.11 -2.65 -5.38
C ARG A 314 29.21 -3.04 -4.41
N ASP A 315 29.18 -2.46 -3.21
CA ASP A 315 30.18 -2.71 -2.17
C ASP A 315 29.98 -4.07 -1.47
N HIS A 316 28.76 -4.60 -1.52
CA HIS A 316 28.36 -5.86 -0.90
C HIS A 316 27.65 -6.76 -1.93
N PRO A 317 28.39 -7.31 -2.91
CA PRO A 317 27.80 -8.20 -3.89
C PRO A 317 27.15 -9.41 -3.21
N ALA A 318 26.00 -9.83 -3.73
CA ALA A 318 25.26 -10.96 -3.16
C ALA A 318 26.14 -12.22 -3.14
N PRO A 319 26.16 -13.00 -2.04
CA PRO A 319 26.92 -14.24 -1.99
C PRO A 319 26.41 -15.22 -3.05
N HIS A 320 27.29 -16.08 -3.54
CA HIS A 320 26.90 -17.14 -4.47
C HIS A 320 25.80 -18.00 -3.86
N TRP A 321 24.70 -18.18 -4.60
CA TRP A 321 23.56 -18.98 -4.18
C TRP A 321 23.98 -20.43 -3.99
N LYS A 322 24.01 -20.89 -2.74
CA LYS A 322 24.15 -22.32 -2.44
C LYS A 322 22.81 -23.01 -2.75
N PRO A 323 22.80 -24.15 -3.45
CA PRO A 323 21.60 -24.96 -3.60
C PRO A 323 21.01 -25.31 -2.24
N LEU A 324 19.67 -25.43 -2.18
CA LEU A 324 19.01 -26.01 -1.01
C LEU A 324 19.54 -27.43 -0.75
N PRO A 325 19.70 -27.85 0.53
CA PRO A 325 20.14 -29.20 0.86
C PRO A 325 19.11 -30.24 0.40
N ILE A 326 19.53 -31.50 0.26
CA ILE A 326 18.59 -32.62 0.10
C ILE A 326 17.84 -32.85 1.41
N CYS A 327 16.56 -33.21 1.34
CA CYS A 327 15.78 -33.48 2.55
C CYS A 327 16.31 -34.70 3.30
N GLU A 328 16.42 -34.61 4.62
CA GLU A 328 16.84 -35.72 5.49
C GLU A 328 15.82 -36.86 5.48
N GLY A 329 16.30 -38.11 5.50
CA GLY A 329 15.44 -39.31 5.55
C GLY A 329 14.76 -39.68 4.23
N GLN A 330 15.30 -39.24 3.09
CA GLN A 330 14.95 -39.73 1.75
C GLN A 330 15.81 -40.91 1.32
#